data_AF-A0A6N8ZCB4-F1
#
_entry.id   AF-A0A6N8ZCB4-F1
#
_cell.length_a   1.000
_cell.length_b   1.000
_cell.length_c   1.000
_cell.angle_alpha   90.00
_cell.angle_beta   90.00
_cell.angle_gamma   90.00
#
_symmetry.space_group_name_H-M   'P 1'
#
loop_
_entity.id
_entity.type
_entity.pdbx_description
1 polymer ?
#
loop_
_entity_poly.entity_id
_entity_poly.type
_entity_poly.pdbx_seq_one_letter_code
_entity_poly.pdbx_strand_id
1 'polypeptide(L)'
;MATRKYQQASEHFLAQAGQELASDLPQASEKGWGAATQILKAIAEQRGWEHNRHRHYLSITSRLRDETGDGDIRRLFGSASLLHENFYENEMTAEDVADGLDDVKALIDNEALADHRAGAVRLLRRS
;
A
#
# COMPACT_ATOMS: atom_id res chain seq x y z
N MET A 1 -4.19 -10.97 15.02
CA MET A 1 -3.04 -11.86 14.70
C MET A 1 -2.71 -11.94 13.20
N ALA A 2 -3.55 -11.43 12.27
CA ALA A 2 -3.20 -11.33 10.84
C ALA A 2 -2.64 -9.95 10.41
N THR A 3 -3.05 -8.85 11.06
CA THR A 3 -2.57 -7.47 10.77
C THR A 3 -1.05 -7.31 10.79
N ARG A 4 -0.36 -7.83 11.82
CA ARG A 4 1.10 -7.75 11.93
C ARG A 4 1.81 -8.52 10.81
N LYS A 5 1.25 -9.67 10.38
CA LYS A 5 1.79 -10.45 9.26
C LYS A 5 1.74 -9.64 7.97
N TYR A 6 0.65 -8.93 7.73
CA TYR A 6 0.51 -8.07 6.56
C TYR A 6 1.44 -6.84 6.61
N GLN A 7 1.62 -6.21 7.77
CA GLN A 7 2.61 -5.12 7.92
C GLN A 7 4.04 -5.60 7.62
N GLN A 8 4.45 -6.72 8.22
CA GLN A 8 5.77 -7.31 7.95
C GLN A 8 5.95 -7.70 6.49
N ALA A 9 4.92 -8.24 5.85
CA ALA A 9 4.96 -8.56 4.42
C ALA A 9 5.08 -7.29 3.56
N SER A 10 4.41 -6.20 3.95
CA SER A 10 4.52 -4.90 3.27
C SER A 10 5.96 -4.37 3.31
N GLU A 11 6.56 -4.33 4.51
CA GLU A 11 7.96 -3.92 4.71
C GLU A 11 8.93 -4.79 3.93
N HIS A 12 8.73 -6.12 3.98
CA HIS A 12 9.57 -7.07 3.26
C HIS A 12 9.50 -6.86 1.75
N PHE A 13 8.30 -6.69 1.19
CA PHE A 13 8.15 -6.46 -0.25
C PHE A 13 8.72 -5.12 -0.69
N LEU A 14 8.58 -4.06 0.09
CA LEU A 14 9.19 -2.77 -0.23
C LEU A 14 10.73 -2.87 -0.27
N ALA A 15 11.32 -3.58 0.70
CA ALA A 15 12.76 -3.83 0.72
C ALA A 15 13.23 -4.65 -0.49
N GLN A 16 12.47 -5.69 -0.88
CA GLN A 16 12.76 -6.47 -2.09
C GLN A 16 12.61 -5.63 -3.35
N ALA A 17 11.59 -4.78 -3.44
CA ALA A 17 11.39 -3.90 -4.59
C ALA A 17 12.61 -3.00 -4.83
N GLY A 18 13.17 -2.41 -3.77
CA GLY A 18 14.38 -1.60 -3.86
C GLY A 18 15.63 -2.39 -4.28
N GLN A 19 15.71 -3.68 -3.95
CA GLN A 19 16.81 -4.55 -4.41
C GLN A 19 16.68 -4.86 -5.91
N GLU A 20 15.46 -5.16 -6.35
CA GLU A 20 15.16 -5.51 -7.74
C GLU A 20 15.22 -4.29 -8.68
N LEU A 21 15.08 -3.07 -8.16
CA LEU A 21 15.14 -1.83 -8.97
C LEU A 21 16.43 -1.72 -9.81
N ALA A 22 17.53 -2.31 -9.35
CA ALA A 22 18.81 -2.32 -10.06
C ALA A 22 18.96 -3.47 -11.08
N SER A 23 18.06 -4.44 -11.10
CA SER A 23 18.22 -5.70 -11.85
C SER A 23 17.02 -6.13 -12.68
N ASP A 24 15.81 -5.99 -12.16
CA ASP A 24 14.57 -6.51 -12.75
C ASP A 24 13.40 -5.55 -12.42
N LEU A 25 13.16 -4.61 -13.34
CA LEU A 25 12.13 -3.57 -13.18
C LEU A 25 10.69 -4.13 -13.06
N PRO A 26 10.27 -5.15 -13.84
CA PRO A 26 8.99 -5.82 -13.62
C PRO A 26 8.86 -6.38 -12.21
N GLN A 27 9.88 -7.09 -11.71
CA GLN A 27 9.85 -7.64 -10.36
C GLN A 27 9.86 -6.56 -9.29
N ALA A 28 10.63 -5.49 -9.47
CA ALA A 28 10.60 -4.33 -8.58
C ALA A 28 9.18 -3.73 -8.50
N SER A 29 8.52 -3.64 -9.64
CA SER A 29 7.17 -3.08 -9.77
C SER A 29 6.11 -3.97 -9.10
N GLU A 30 6.12 -5.28 -9.34
CA GLU A 30 5.20 -6.22 -8.68
C GLU A 30 5.41 -6.25 -7.16
N LYS A 31 6.66 -6.15 -6.69
CA LYS A 31 6.96 -6.07 -5.26
C LYS A 31 6.49 -4.75 -4.66
N GLY A 32 6.63 -3.63 -5.36
CA GLY A 32 6.08 -2.33 -4.96
C GLY A 32 4.55 -2.38 -4.79
N TRP A 33 3.84 -2.89 -5.79
CA TRP A 33 2.39 -3.10 -5.68
C TRP A 33 2.02 -4.07 -4.56
N GLY A 34 2.78 -5.16 -4.43
CA GLY A 34 2.66 -6.11 -3.32
C GLY A 34 2.74 -5.40 -1.96
N ALA A 35 3.74 -4.53 -1.76
CA ALA A 35 3.89 -3.78 -0.53
C ALA A 35 2.67 -2.91 -0.21
N ALA A 36 2.16 -2.18 -1.20
CA ALA A 36 0.96 -1.35 -1.08
C ALA A 36 -0.29 -2.18 -0.73
N THR A 37 -0.51 -3.32 -1.40
CA THR A 37 -1.69 -4.14 -1.09
C THR A 37 -1.61 -4.78 0.30
N GLN A 38 -0.42 -5.16 0.77
CA GLN A 38 -0.26 -5.72 2.11
C GLN A 38 -0.59 -4.70 3.20
N ILE A 39 -0.20 -3.43 3.05
CA ILE A 39 -0.57 -2.41 4.05
C ILE A 39 -2.10 -2.16 4.06
N LEU A 40 -2.74 -2.18 2.89
CA LEU A 40 -4.19 -2.08 2.78
C LEU A 40 -4.91 -3.31 3.38
N LYS A 41 -4.36 -4.51 3.23
CA LYS A 41 -4.86 -5.73 3.89
C LYS A 41 -4.74 -5.64 5.40
N ALA A 42 -3.64 -5.10 5.92
CA ALA A 42 -3.46 -4.91 7.36
C ALA A 42 -4.58 -4.03 7.94
N ILE A 43 -4.86 -2.90 7.27
CA ILE A 43 -5.93 -1.96 7.66
C ILE A 43 -7.31 -2.62 7.52
N ALA A 44 -7.58 -3.27 6.39
CA ALA A 44 -8.86 -3.91 6.13
C ALA A 44 -9.15 -5.03 7.14
N GLU A 45 -8.16 -5.86 7.46
CA GLU A 45 -8.26 -6.90 8.48
C GLU A 45 -8.62 -6.31 9.84
N GLN A 46 -7.96 -5.21 10.23
CA GLN A 46 -8.25 -4.52 11.50
C GLN A 46 -9.67 -3.93 11.53
N ARG A 47 -10.19 -3.51 10.37
CA ARG A 47 -11.52 -2.90 10.23
C ARG A 47 -12.63 -3.93 9.89
N GLY A 48 -12.29 -5.20 9.71
CA GLY A 48 -13.24 -6.23 9.25
C GLY A 48 -13.75 -6.00 7.83
N TRP A 49 -12.97 -5.34 6.97
CA TRP A 49 -13.30 -5.08 5.58
C TRP A 49 -12.81 -6.20 4.66
N GLU A 50 -13.53 -6.42 3.55
CA GLU A 50 -13.10 -7.35 2.50
C GLU A 50 -11.78 -6.89 1.88
N HIS A 51 -10.84 -7.82 1.65
CA HIS A 51 -9.51 -7.48 1.11
C HIS A 51 -8.89 -8.57 0.21
N ASN A 52 -9.69 -9.57 -0.20
CA ASN A 52 -9.22 -10.73 -0.97
C ASN A 52 -9.31 -10.62 -2.49
N ARG A 53 -9.64 -9.45 -3.05
CA ARG A 53 -9.81 -9.23 -4.50
C ARG A 53 -9.28 -7.86 -4.89
N HIS A 54 -8.80 -7.71 -6.13
CA HIS A 54 -8.30 -6.43 -6.66
C HIS A 54 -9.26 -5.25 -6.44
N ARG A 55 -10.55 -5.45 -6.74
CA ARG A 55 -11.59 -4.42 -6.53
C ARG A 55 -11.65 -3.92 -5.09
N HIS A 56 -11.27 -4.73 -4.10
CA HIS A 56 -11.35 -4.35 -2.70
C HIS A 56 -10.32 -3.27 -2.36
N TYR A 57 -9.13 -3.26 -2.97
CA TYR A 57 -8.14 -2.23 -2.69
C TYR A 57 -8.63 -0.83 -3.13
N LEU A 58 -9.37 -0.75 -4.24
CA LEU A 58 -10.04 0.48 -4.67
C LEU A 58 -11.11 0.94 -3.66
N SER A 59 -11.90 -0.01 -3.14
CA SER A 59 -12.90 0.29 -2.11
C SER A 59 -12.26 0.72 -0.79
N ILE A 60 -11.17 0.07 -0.36
CA ILE A 60 -10.44 0.39 0.86
C ILE A 60 -9.86 1.80 0.75
N THR A 61 -9.15 2.12 -0.33
CA THR A 61 -8.55 3.46 -0.52
C THR A 61 -9.59 4.57 -0.62
N SER A 62 -10.74 4.32 -1.25
CA SER A 62 -11.84 5.28 -1.30
C SER A 62 -12.43 5.55 0.09
N ARG A 63 -12.66 4.50 0.89
CA ARG A 63 -13.14 4.64 2.28
C ARG A 63 -12.13 5.39 3.14
N LEU A 64 -10.84 5.06 3.02
CA LEU A 64 -9.79 5.73 3.79
C LEU A 64 -9.69 7.21 3.44
N ARG A 65 -9.77 7.56 2.15
CA ARG A 65 -9.87 8.97 1.71
C ARG A 65 -11.09 9.65 2.34
N ASP A 66 -12.26 9.02 2.31
CA ASP A 66 -13.50 9.63 2.83
C ASP A 66 -13.45 9.80 4.36
N GLU A 67 -12.81 8.86 5.09
CA GLU A 67 -12.64 8.93 6.55
C GLU A 67 -11.59 9.96 6.98
N THR A 68 -10.50 10.10 6.23
CA THR A 68 -9.36 10.95 6.59
C THR A 68 -9.41 12.35 5.96
N GLY A 69 -10.16 12.51 4.87
CA GLY A 69 -10.11 13.69 4.00
C GLY A 69 -8.85 13.75 3.13
N ASP A 70 -7.94 12.77 3.22
CA ASP A 70 -6.67 12.79 2.50
C ASP A 70 -6.80 12.20 1.09
N GLY A 71 -6.76 13.10 0.10
CA GLY A 71 -6.81 12.75 -1.31
C GLY A 71 -5.59 11.97 -1.81
N ASP A 72 -4.44 12.08 -1.14
CA ASP A 72 -3.20 11.43 -1.57
C ASP A 72 -3.29 9.92 -1.46
N ILE A 73 -4.08 9.38 -0.54
CA ILE A 73 -4.26 7.92 -0.39
C ILE A 73 -4.69 7.28 -1.72
N ARG A 74 -5.62 7.90 -2.45
CA ARG A 74 -6.10 7.37 -3.73
C ARG A 74 -5.08 7.57 -4.85
N ARG A 75 -4.38 8.72 -4.85
CA ARG A 75 -3.35 9.09 -5.83
C ARG A 75 -2.16 8.14 -5.74
N LEU A 76 -1.60 7.96 -4.53
CA LEU A 76 -0.44 7.10 -4.27
C LEU A 76 -0.73 5.63 -4.59
N PHE A 77 -1.94 5.14 -4.27
CA PHE A 77 -2.34 3.80 -4.71
C PHE A 77 -2.54 3.70 -6.23
N GLY A 78 -2.84 4.82 -6.90
CA GLY A 78 -2.81 4.92 -8.35
C GLY A 78 -1.43 4.61 -8.92
N SER A 79 -0.37 5.23 -8.38
CA SER A 79 1.02 4.94 -8.76
C SER A 79 1.38 3.47 -8.51
N ALA A 80 0.97 2.91 -7.38
CA ALA A 80 1.12 1.47 -7.13
C ALA A 80 0.41 0.59 -8.18
N SER A 81 -0.73 1.03 -8.72
CA SER A 81 -1.46 0.30 -9.76
C SER A 81 -0.71 0.33 -11.10
N LEU A 82 -0.05 1.45 -11.43
CA LEU A 82 0.81 1.55 -12.62
C LEU A 82 2.01 0.60 -12.54
N LEU A 83 2.62 0.46 -11.36
CA LEU A 83 3.66 -0.56 -11.14
C LEU A 83 3.15 -1.98 -11.43
N HIS A 84 1.92 -2.30 -11.00
CA HIS A 84 1.34 -3.62 -11.30
C HIS A 84 1.09 -3.83 -12.79
N GLU A 85 0.68 -2.80 -13.53
CA GLU A 85 0.58 -2.85 -14.99
C GLU A 85 1.95 -3.09 -15.62
N ASN A 86 2.99 -2.40 -15.13
CA ASN A 86 4.36 -2.56 -15.62
C ASN A 86 4.95 -3.95 -15.41
N PHE A 87 4.50 -4.71 -14.40
CA PHE A 87 4.91 -6.11 -14.26
C PHE A 87 4.56 -6.95 -15.51
N TYR A 88 3.46 -6.62 -16.20
CA TYR A 88 3.03 -7.30 -17.42
C TYR A 88 3.59 -6.66 -18.69
N GLU A 89 3.62 -5.33 -18.73
CA GLU A 89 3.97 -4.59 -19.95
C GLU A 89 5.49 -4.32 -20.07
N ASN A 90 6.18 -4.11 -18.94
CA ASN A 90 7.62 -3.82 -18.87
C ASN A 90 8.06 -2.60 -19.72
N GLU A 91 7.29 -1.52 -19.66
CA GLU A 91 7.50 -0.30 -20.44
C GLU A 91 8.06 0.87 -19.60
N MET A 92 8.02 0.78 -18.26
CA MET A 92 8.52 1.83 -17.37
C MET A 92 10.04 1.84 -17.31
N THR A 93 10.62 3.05 -17.27
CA THR A 93 12.05 3.22 -17.02
C THR A 93 12.39 2.96 -15.56
N ALA A 94 13.69 2.83 -15.24
CA ALA A 94 14.12 2.69 -13.85
C ALA A 94 13.75 3.91 -12.99
N GLU A 95 13.71 5.12 -13.58
CA GLU A 95 13.29 6.34 -12.91
C GLU A 95 11.79 6.30 -12.61
N ASP A 96 10.96 5.91 -13.59
CA ASP A 96 9.51 5.77 -13.39
C ASP A 96 9.19 4.75 -12.29
N VAL A 97 9.91 3.61 -12.26
CA VAL A 97 9.73 2.59 -11.22
C VAL A 97 10.17 3.12 -9.86
N ALA A 98 11.30 3.84 -9.79
CA ALA A 98 11.77 4.45 -8.55
C ALA A 98 10.75 5.45 -7.98
N ASP A 99 10.20 6.34 -8.80
CA ASP A 99 9.16 7.29 -8.41
C ASP A 99 7.90 6.56 -7.91
N GLY A 100 7.50 5.49 -8.60
CA GLY A 100 6.40 4.64 -8.16
C GLY A 100 6.65 3.98 -6.79
N LEU A 101 7.89 3.53 -6.52
CA LEU A 101 8.27 2.97 -5.23
C LEU A 101 8.28 4.02 -4.11
N ASP A 102 8.69 5.25 -4.42
CA ASP A 102 8.62 6.36 -3.48
C ASP A 102 7.16 6.72 -3.14
N ASP A 103 6.26 6.70 -4.12
CA ASP A 103 4.82 6.87 -3.88
C ASP A 103 4.23 5.70 -3.04
N VAL A 104 4.66 4.46 -3.29
CA VAL A 104 4.28 3.30 -2.46
C VAL A 104 4.76 3.49 -1.03
N LYS A 105 6.01 3.95 -0.84
CA LYS A 105 6.56 4.24 0.48
C LYS A 105 5.78 5.36 1.16
N ALA A 106 5.43 6.44 0.45
CA ALA A 106 4.61 7.52 0.98
C ALA A 106 3.21 7.03 1.40
N LEU A 107 2.59 6.11 0.65
CA LEU A 107 1.33 5.48 1.03
C LEU A 107 1.48 4.67 2.31
N ILE A 108 2.54 3.86 2.40
CA ILE A 108 2.82 3.04 3.58
C ILE A 108 3.07 3.92 4.78
N ASP A 109 3.82 5.01 4.66
CA ASP A 109 4.19 5.87 5.78
C ASP A 109 3.13 6.94 6.12
N ASN A 110 2.10 7.11 5.29
CA ASN A 110 1.08 8.16 5.44
C ASN A 110 0.48 8.23 6.86
N GLU A 111 0.69 9.35 7.55
CA GLU A 111 0.27 9.58 8.94
C GLU A 111 -1.25 9.44 9.15
N ALA A 112 -2.07 9.80 8.15
CA ALA A 112 -3.52 9.62 8.22
C ALA A 112 -3.92 8.13 8.33
N LEU A 113 -3.03 7.22 7.93
CA LEU A 113 -3.21 5.78 8.08
C LEU A 113 -2.62 5.23 9.39
N ALA A 114 -1.89 6.00 10.18
CA ALA A 114 -1.20 5.50 11.39
C ALA A 114 -2.21 4.92 12.40
N ASP A 115 -3.28 5.65 12.69
CA ASP A 115 -4.38 5.20 13.57
C ASP A 115 -5.16 4.00 13.01
N HIS A 116 -5.08 3.79 11.69
CA HIS A 116 -5.74 2.68 11.00
C HIS A 116 -4.89 1.41 11.02
N ARG A 117 -3.59 1.54 11.30
CA ARG A 117 -2.59 0.46 11.39
C ARG A 117 -2.30 0.05 12.83
N ALA A 118 -2.47 0.98 13.78
CA ALA A 118 -2.40 0.72 15.20
C ALA A 118 -3.73 0.13 15.67
N GLY A 119 -3.73 -1.14 16.11
CA GLY A 119 -4.87 -1.80 16.73
C GLY A 119 -5.55 -0.87 17.74
N ALA A 120 -6.84 -0.58 17.55
CA ALA A 120 -7.57 0.41 18.33
C ALA A 120 -7.42 0.17 19.85
N VAL A 121 -6.52 0.92 20.48
CA VAL A 121 -6.62 1.28 21.90
C VAL A 121 -6.95 2.77 21.94
N ARG A 122 -8.13 3.12 21.43
CA ARG A 122 -8.78 4.38 21.80
C ARG A 122 -10.03 4.04 22.60
N LEU A 123 -9.77 3.58 23.83
CA LEU A 123 -10.77 3.64 24.89
C LEU A 123 -11.21 5.09 25.03
N LEU A 124 -12.48 5.33 24.73
CA LEU A 124 -13.36 6.34 25.30
C LEU A 124 -12.65 7.56 25.89
N ARG A 125 -12.58 8.64 25.11
CA ARG A 125 -12.75 9.98 25.67
C ARG A 125 -14.04 10.57 25.13
N ARG A 126 -15.14 10.09 25.74
CA ARG A 126 -16.33 10.91 25.91
C ARG A 126 -16.17 11.64 27.24
N SER A 127 -16.06 12.95 27.17
CA SER A 127 -16.38 13.89 28.24
C SER A 127 -16.70 15.22 27.57
#